data_AF-A0AA45BX12-F1
#
_entry.id   AF-A0AA45BX12-F1
#
_cell.length_a   1.000
_cell.length_b   1.000
_cell.length_c   1.000
_cell.angle_alpha   90.00
_cell.angle_beta   90.00
_cell.angle_gamma   90.00
#
_symmetry.space_group_name_H-M   'P 1'
#
loop_
_entity.id
_entity.type
_entity.pdbx_description
1 polymer ?
#
loop_
_entity_poly.entity_id
_entity_poly.type
_entity_poly.pdbx_seq_one_letter_code
_entity_poly.pdbx_strand_id
1 'polypeptide(L)'
;FVLERNFIMPYLLGGVVFVVIGTYFLFSQLNVYVIRVLKKKDTLFFNKTNLLTISELAYRMKDNATMFFMLVIVSAVAFTGIGTCLAMGNKGLTEMTNPFAFTYTSLGENLQEEEHITEIKKQLTRSNFSYQVAVTNPKFTENNLVLIKVSEYNNFAKIFGYEMEKIDNDQEVIIVPSIVSQKEKYARGKDIPERIDVVQENMEMSLRVKKAVPYIVLPNAIGSIIVVSDSLYDKIPNRKTEDDSYVMKSQYGFVVENWEKSRAVTKKLEATMGNNNLVEAHHYFEALYSEWISSKQKNGILLIVSVLVGIVFFTFAASLLYFRLYADLEREQQQYEMIAKVG
;
A
#
# COMPACT_ATOMS: atom_id res chain seq x y z
N PHE A 1 18.10 -3.18 4.29
CA PHE A 1 16.75 -2.93 3.72
C PHE A 1 16.72 -1.95 2.54
N VAL A 2 17.49 -0.84 2.53
CA VAL A 2 17.64 0.02 1.32
C VAL A 2 18.20 -0.76 0.12
N LEU A 3 19.04 -1.78 0.37
CA LEU A 3 19.67 -2.61 -0.66
C LEU A 3 18.74 -3.62 -1.36
N GLU A 4 17.75 -4.21 -0.67
CA GLU A 4 16.86 -5.22 -1.31
C GLU A 4 15.82 -4.60 -2.24
N ARG A 5 15.37 -3.38 -1.95
CA ARG A 5 14.39 -2.68 -2.80
C ARG A 5 14.98 -2.31 -4.16
N ASN A 6 16.30 -2.11 -4.24
CA ASN A 6 17.02 -1.88 -5.48
C ASN A 6 17.06 -3.11 -6.40
N PHE A 7 16.84 -4.32 -5.89
CA PHE A 7 16.82 -5.51 -6.74
C PHE A 7 15.46 -5.71 -7.43
N ILE A 8 14.35 -5.28 -6.84
CA ILE A 8 13.00 -5.50 -7.42
C ILE A 8 12.63 -4.43 -8.46
N MET A 9 13.01 -3.18 -8.23
CA MET A 9 12.75 -2.07 -9.15
C MET A 9 13.28 -2.28 -10.59
N PRO A 10 14.51 -2.78 -10.83
CA PRO A 10 14.99 -3.03 -12.19
C PRO A 10 14.21 -4.16 -12.87
N TYR A 11 13.72 -5.17 -12.16
CA TYR A 11 12.87 -6.21 -12.76
C TYR A 11 11.49 -5.65 -13.16
N LEU A 12 10.89 -4.80 -12.34
CA LEU A 12 9.63 -4.13 -12.69
C LEU A 12 9.81 -3.20 -13.90
N LEU A 13 10.87 -2.38 -13.92
CA LEU A 13 11.21 -1.55 -15.07
C LEU A 13 11.47 -2.38 -16.33
N GLY A 14 12.24 -3.47 -16.20
CA GLY A 14 12.47 -4.42 -17.28
C GLY A 14 11.15 -5.01 -17.81
N GLY A 15 10.24 -5.40 -16.91
CA GLY A 15 8.91 -5.87 -17.26
C GLY A 15 8.11 -4.84 -18.07
N VAL A 16 8.10 -3.57 -17.65
CA VAL A 16 7.44 -2.48 -18.40
C VAL A 16 8.06 -2.33 -19.80
N VAL A 17 9.40 -2.34 -19.91
CA VAL A 17 10.09 -2.26 -21.20
C VAL A 17 9.71 -3.45 -22.10
N PHE A 18 9.68 -4.67 -21.57
CA PHE A 18 9.24 -5.85 -22.32
C PHE A 18 7.78 -5.76 -22.76
N VAL A 19 6.89 -5.22 -21.93
CA VAL A 19 5.48 -5.00 -22.30
C VAL A 19 5.37 -3.97 -23.42
N VAL A 20 6.13 -2.87 -23.38
CA VAL A 20 6.15 -1.86 -24.45
C VAL A 20 6.66 -2.45 -25.76
N ILE A 21 7.80 -3.16 -25.73
CA ILE A 21 8.38 -3.82 -26.91
C ILE A 21 7.43 -4.90 -27.45
N GLY A 22 6.86 -5.73 -26.57
CA GLY A 22 5.91 -6.78 -26.93
C GLY A 22 4.65 -6.21 -27.58
N THR A 23 4.12 -5.10 -27.05
CA THR A 23 2.95 -4.42 -27.62
C THR A 23 3.26 -3.86 -29.01
N TYR A 24 4.46 -3.29 -29.20
CA TYR A 24 4.89 -2.83 -30.53
C TYR A 24 4.96 -3.99 -31.54
N PHE A 25 5.57 -5.12 -31.17
CA PHE A 25 5.63 -6.30 -32.04
C PHE A 25 4.26 -6.93 -32.29
N LEU A 26 3.35 -6.87 -31.31
CA LEU A 26 1.96 -7.29 -31.49
C LEU A 26 1.31 -6.48 -32.60
N PHE A 27 1.39 -5.14 -32.57
CA PHE A 27 0.79 -4.33 -33.63
C PHE A 27 1.53 -4.39 -34.97
N SER A 28 2.86 -4.53 -34.96
CA SER A 28 3.67 -4.55 -36.18
C SER A 28 3.65 -5.90 -36.90
N GLN A 29 3.75 -7.02 -36.17
CA GLN A 29 3.90 -8.35 -36.76
C GLN A 29 2.65 -9.21 -36.64
N LEU A 30 1.96 -9.22 -35.49
CA LEU A 30 0.79 -10.07 -35.28
C LEU A 30 -0.38 -9.63 -36.17
N ASN A 31 -0.56 -8.33 -36.39
CA ASN A 31 -1.56 -7.82 -37.34
C ASN A 31 -1.33 -8.37 -38.76
N VAL A 32 -0.09 -8.32 -39.25
CA VAL A 32 0.25 -8.86 -40.58
C VAL A 32 0.05 -10.38 -40.64
N TYR A 33 0.37 -11.08 -39.54
CA TYR A 33 0.14 -12.52 -39.43
C TYR A 33 -1.35 -12.89 -39.48
N VAL A 34 -2.20 -12.20 -38.70
CA VAL A 34 -3.67 -12.40 -38.70
C VAL A 34 -4.23 -12.25 -40.11
N ILE A 35 -3.76 -11.24 -40.85
CA ILE A 35 -4.21 -11.01 -42.22
C ILE A 35 -3.70 -12.10 -43.17
N ARG A 36 -2.48 -12.61 -42.99
CA ARG A 36 -1.97 -13.75 -43.77
C ARG A 36 -2.77 -15.03 -43.50
N VAL A 37 -3.23 -15.25 -42.27
CA VAL A 37 -4.13 -16.36 -41.92
C VAL A 37 -5.51 -16.19 -42.56
N LEU A 38 -6.05 -14.97 -42.56
CA LEU A 38 -7.31 -14.64 -43.25
C LEU A 38 -7.20 -14.89 -44.77
N LYS A 39 -6.07 -14.51 -45.39
CA LYS A 39 -5.80 -14.77 -46.81
C LYS A 39 -5.65 -16.26 -47.14
N LYS A 40 -5.25 -17.11 -46.19
CA LYS A 40 -5.11 -18.56 -46.39
C LYS A 40 -6.43 -19.34 -46.35
N LYS A 41 -7.53 -18.73 -45.90
CA LYS A 41 -8.84 -19.37 -45.86
C LYS A 41 -9.62 -19.05 -47.14
N ASP A 42 -9.51 -19.93 -48.13
CA ASP A 42 -10.11 -19.72 -49.46
C ASP A 42 -11.62 -19.47 -49.42
N THR A 43 -12.35 -20.16 -48.53
CA THR A 43 -13.81 -19.99 -48.35
C THR A 43 -14.21 -18.60 -47.86
N LEU A 44 -13.31 -17.89 -47.19
CA LEU A 44 -13.53 -16.56 -46.62
C LEU A 44 -12.92 -15.49 -47.53
N PHE A 45 -11.75 -15.75 -48.12
CA PHE A 45 -11.00 -14.81 -48.94
C PHE A 45 -11.63 -14.61 -50.33
N PHE A 46 -12.11 -15.67 -50.99
CA PHE A 46 -12.70 -15.58 -52.33
C PHE A 46 -14.22 -15.32 -52.32
N ASN A 47 -14.81 -15.05 -51.16
CA ASN A 47 -16.24 -14.81 -51.06
C ASN A 47 -16.58 -13.33 -51.35
N LYS A 48 -17.27 -13.06 -52.46
CA LYS A 48 -17.74 -11.72 -52.86
C LYS A 48 -16.61 -10.67 -52.88
N THR A 49 -16.77 -9.57 -52.14
CA THR A 49 -15.83 -8.44 -52.08
C THR A 49 -14.68 -8.66 -51.09
N ASN A 50 -14.64 -9.80 -50.39
CA ASN A 50 -13.64 -10.08 -49.35
C ASN A 50 -12.21 -10.07 -49.87
N LEU A 51 -11.99 -10.41 -51.14
CA LEU A 51 -10.67 -10.37 -51.77
C LEU A 51 -10.07 -8.96 -51.72
N LEU A 52 -10.89 -7.97 -52.08
CA LEU A 52 -10.50 -6.56 -52.13
C LEU A 52 -10.40 -5.99 -50.70
N THR A 53 -11.42 -6.21 -49.89
CA THR A 53 -11.47 -5.66 -48.52
C THR A 53 -10.40 -6.25 -47.61
N ILE A 54 -10.12 -7.57 -47.65
CA ILE A 54 -9.05 -8.18 -46.84
C ILE A 54 -7.67 -7.70 -47.30
N SER A 55 -7.47 -7.52 -48.61
CA SER A 55 -6.19 -7.02 -49.13
C SER A 55 -5.95 -5.56 -48.78
N GLU A 56 -7.00 -4.74 -48.76
CA GLU A 56 -6.92 -3.35 -48.36
C GLU A 56 -6.77 -3.18 -46.84
N LEU A 57 -7.52 -3.97 -46.06
CA LEU A 57 -7.34 -4.08 -44.61
C LEU A 57 -5.90 -4.51 -44.26
N ALA A 58 -5.30 -5.40 -45.05
CA ALA A 58 -3.90 -5.79 -44.91
C ALA A 58 -2.95 -4.60 -44.91
N TYR A 59 -3.14 -3.75 -45.92
CA TYR A 59 -2.32 -2.58 -46.14
C TYR A 59 -2.55 -1.55 -45.04
N ARG A 60 -3.82 -1.25 -44.72
CA ARG A 60 -4.20 -0.27 -43.70
C ARG A 60 -3.73 -0.67 -42.30
N MET A 61 -3.89 -1.94 -41.91
CA MET A 61 -3.43 -2.40 -40.59
C MET A 61 -1.91 -2.32 -40.44
N LYS A 62 -1.15 -2.56 -41.52
CA LYS A 62 0.32 -2.42 -41.51
C LYS A 62 0.73 -0.95 -41.41
N ASP A 63 0.09 -0.09 -42.20
CA ASP A 63 0.42 1.34 -42.27
C ASP A 63 0.01 2.09 -40.98
N ASN A 64 -1.08 1.66 -40.34
CA ASN A 64 -1.60 2.23 -39.09
C ASN A 64 -1.10 1.50 -37.83
N ALA A 65 -0.21 0.50 -37.96
CA ALA A 65 0.29 -0.30 -36.82
C ALA A 65 0.90 0.58 -35.71
N THR A 66 1.72 1.57 -36.09
CA THR A 66 2.35 2.50 -35.15
C THR A 66 1.32 3.34 -34.38
N MET A 67 0.24 3.74 -35.04
CA MET A 67 -0.85 4.50 -34.42
C MET A 67 -1.62 3.64 -33.41
N PHE A 68 -1.97 2.40 -33.75
CA PHE A 68 -2.64 1.49 -32.82
C PHE A 68 -1.75 1.16 -31.60
N PHE A 69 -0.46 0.97 -31.82
CA PHE A 69 0.51 0.83 -30.73
C PHE A 69 0.50 2.03 -29.79
N MET A 70 0.61 3.25 -30.32
CA MET A 70 0.56 4.47 -29.50
C MET A 70 -0.75 4.54 -28.71
N LEU A 71 -1.89 4.26 -29.35
CA LEU A 71 -3.20 4.29 -28.70
C LEU A 71 -3.30 3.31 -27.52
N VAL A 72 -2.80 2.09 -27.67
CA VAL A 72 -2.83 1.08 -26.60
C VAL A 72 -1.89 1.45 -25.46
N ILE A 73 -0.66 1.87 -25.73
CA ILE A 73 0.28 2.26 -24.66
C ILE A 73 -0.26 3.44 -23.87
N VAL A 74 -0.77 4.46 -24.57
CA VAL A 74 -1.36 5.64 -23.94
C VAL A 74 -2.56 5.26 -23.08
N SER A 75 -3.44 4.39 -23.57
CA SER A 75 -4.60 3.88 -22.81
C SER A 75 -4.15 3.06 -21.59
N ALA A 76 -3.16 2.19 -21.74
CA ALA A 76 -2.62 1.37 -20.67
C ALA A 76 -2.02 2.22 -19.54
N VAL A 77 -1.25 3.26 -19.89
CA VAL A 77 -0.69 4.21 -18.93
C VAL A 77 -1.80 4.95 -18.19
N ALA A 78 -2.80 5.48 -18.91
CA ALA A 78 -3.93 6.19 -18.32
C ALA A 78 -4.73 5.29 -17.34
N PHE A 79 -5.12 4.09 -17.77
CA PHE A 79 -5.88 3.16 -16.92
C PHE A 79 -5.06 2.65 -15.73
N THR A 80 -3.75 2.44 -15.90
CA THR A 80 -2.89 2.04 -14.78
C THR A 80 -2.78 3.16 -13.74
N GLY A 81 -2.63 4.41 -14.17
CA GLY A 81 -2.64 5.58 -13.28
C GLY A 81 -3.95 5.69 -12.51
N ILE A 82 -5.09 5.65 -13.22
CA ILE A 82 -6.43 5.72 -12.62
C ILE A 82 -6.66 4.55 -11.64
N GLY A 83 -6.33 3.32 -12.06
CA GLY A 83 -6.49 2.12 -11.23
C GLY A 83 -5.64 2.16 -9.97
N THR A 84 -4.39 2.63 -10.07
CA THR A 84 -3.50 2.81 -8.91
C THR A 84 -4.07 3.82 -7.94
N CYS A 85 -4.54 4.98 -8.43
CA CYS A 85 -5.18 5.98 -7.58
C CYS A 85 -6.41 5.39 -6.89
N LEU A 86 -7.31 4.70 -7.62
CA LEU A 86 -8.49 4.09 -7.01
C LEU A 86 -8.14 3.08 -5.91
N ALA A 87 -7.12 2.25 -6.15
CA ALA A 87 -6.66 1.25 -5.18
C ALA A 87 -6.09 1.89 -3.90
N MET A 88 -5.33 2.98 -4.01
CA MET A 88 -4.74 3.69 -2.86
C MET A 88 -5.78 4.34 -1.94
N GLY A 89 -6.99 4.63 -2.44
CA GLY A 89 -8.08 5.21 -1.65
C GLY A 89 -8.86 4.21 -0.78
N ASN A 90 -8.52 2.92 -0.85
CA ASN A 90 -9.20 1.85 -0.12
C ASN A 90 -8.88 1.91 1.38
N LYS A 91 -9.92 1.83 2.22
CA LYS A 91 -9.78 1.81 3.69
C LYS A 91 -8.94 0.64 4.20
N GLY A 92 -9.01 -0.52 3.53
CA GLY A 92 -8.26 -1.71 3.95
C GLY A 92 -6.75 -1.48 3.89
N LEU A 93 -6.26 -0.59 3.03
CA LEU A 93 -4.83 -0.28 2.94
C LEU A 93 -4.35 0.47 4.19
N THR A 94 -5.20 1.32 4.77
CA THR A 94 -4.94 2.04 6.02
C THR A 94 -5.06 1.13 7.24
N GLU A 95 -6.04 0.21 7.25
CA GLU A 95 -6.19 -0.80 8.31
C GLU A 95 -5.00 -1.78 8.36
N MET A 96 -4.36 -2.06 7.21
CA MET A 96 -3.17 -2.90 7.14
C MET A 96 -1.96 -2.27 7.83
N THR A 97 -1.86 -0.94 7.85
CA THR A 97 -0.73 -0.22 8.45
C THR A 97 -0.95 0.07 9.94
N ASN A 98 -2.18 0.38 10.34
CA ASN A 98 -2.53 0.62 11.74
C ASN A 98 -3.91 -0.01 12.03
N PRO A 99 -3.98 -1.03 12.90
CA PRO A 99 -5.24 -1.71 13.21
C PRO A 99 -6.09 -0.98 14.27
N PHE A 100 -5.60 0.13 14.84
CA PHE A 100 -6.29 0.89 15.87
C PHE A 100 -7.02 2.09 15.28
N ALA A 101 -8.26 2.31 15.69
CA ALA A 101 -9.03 3.48 15.29
C ALA A 101 -8.49 4.77 15.93
N PHE A 102 -8.00 4.65 17.17
CA PHE A 102 -7.32 5.72 17.90
C PHE A 102 -6.09 5.15 18.61
N THR A 103 -4.98 5.88 18.52
CA THR A 103 -3.75 5.59 19.26
C THR A 103 -3.48 6.77 20.19
N TYR A 104 -3.27 6.49 21.48
CA TYR A 104 -2.79 7.51 22.43
C TYR A 104 -1.45 7.05 23.00
N THR A 105 -0.42 7.84 22.77
CA THR A 105 0.93 7.58 23.28
C THR A 105 1.26 8.59 24.37
N SER A 106 1.66 8.10 25.54
CA SER A 106 2.10 8.88 26.68
C SER A 106 3.62 8.91 26.74
N LEU A 107 4.19 10.09 26.89
CA LEU A 107 5.63 10.36 26.93
C LEU A 107 6.02 10.91 28.30
N GLY A 108 7.17 10.49 28.84
CA GLY A 108 7.72 11.08 30.07
C GLY A 108 6.74 11.07 31.26
N GLU A 109 6.67 12.16 32.02
CA GLU A 109 5.68 12.35 33.10
C GLU A 109 4.46 13.11 32.58
N ASN A 110 3.52 12.37 32.00
CA ASN A 110 2.28 12.91 31.48
C ASN A 110 1.14 12.91 32.52
N LEU A 111 0.90 14.06 33.15
CA LEU A 111 -0.17 14.23 34.14
C LEU A 111 -1.60 14.13 33.54
N GLN A 112 -1.74 14.25 32.22
CA GLN A 112 -3.03 14.26 31.54
C GLN A 112 -3.43 12.89 30.97
N GLU A 113 -2.60 11.86 31.13
CA GLU A 113 -2.83 10.53 30.57
C GLU A 113 -4.20 9.97 30.96
N GLU A 114 -4.53 9.90 32.25
CA GLU A 114 -5.79 9.33 32.72
C GLU A 114 -7.02 10.13 32.25
N GLU A 115 -6.91 11.47 32.23
CA GLU A 115 -7.99 12.36 31.79
C GLU A 115 -8.27 12.15 30.30
N HIS A 116 -7.24 12.15 29.47
CA HIS A 116 -7.37 11.95 28.03
C HIS A 116 -7.93 10.57 27.68
N ILE A 117 -7.42 9.50 28.30
CA ILE A 117 -7.93 8.14 28.09
C ILE A 117 -9.41 8.04 28.50
N THR A 118 -9.79 8.66 29.61
CA THR A 118 -11.19 8.69 30.06
C THR A 118 -12.08 9.46 29.10
N GLU A 119 -11.60 10.58 28.56
CA GLU A 119 -12.33 11.37 27.56
C GLU A 119 -12.53 10.60 26.25
N ILE A 120 -11.52 9.86 25.75
CA ILE A 120 -11.65 8.99 24.57
C ILE A 120 -12.77 7.97 24.80
N LYS A 121 -12.71 7.22 25.91
CA LYS A 121 -13.71 6.22 26.29
C LYS A 121 -15.12 6.83 26.36
N LYS A 122 -15.24 8.00 26.99
CA LYS A 122 -16.50 8.72 27.14
C LYS A 122 -17.10 9.14 25.80
N GLN A 123 -16.29 9.65 24.87
CA GLN A 123 -16.79 10.04 23.54
C GLN A 123 -17.24 8.84 22.70
N LEU A 124 -16.50 7.73 22.77
CA LEU A 124 -16.86 6.47 22.11
C LEU A 124 -18.18 5.91 22.65
N THR A 125 -18.31 5.80 23.98
CA THR A 125 -19.54 5.33 24.64
C THR A 125 -20.73 6.23 24.34
N ARG A 126 -20.57 7.57 24.41
CA ARG A 126 -21.64 8.54 24.11
C ARG A 126 -22.15 8.43 22.67
N SER A 127 -21.27 8.04 21.75
CA SER A 127 -21.59 7.89 20.33
C SER A 127 -22.01 6.46 19.96
N ASN A 128 -22.21 5.58 20.95
CA ASN A 128 -22.61 4.17 20.79
C ASN A 128 -21.65 3.34 19.91
N PHE A 129 -20.34 3.60 19.99
CA PHE A 129 -19.36 2.72 19.36
C PHE A 129 -19.03 1.53 20.26
N SER A 130 -19.02 0.32 19.68
CA SER A 130 -18.39 -0.86 20.28
C SER A 130 -16.87 -0.70 20.19
N TYR A 131 -16.17 -0.82 21.32
CA TYR A 131 -14.72 -0.70 21.35
C TYR A 131 -14.07 -1.62 22.38
N GLN A 132 -12.82 -1.96 22.10
CA GLN A 132 -11.90 -2.62 23.00
C GLN A 132 -10.62 -1.77 23.11
N VAL A 133 -9.97 -1.82 24.26
CA VAL A 133 -8.74 -1.08 24.51
C VAL A 133 -7.68 -2.02 25.03
N ALA A 134 -6.47 -1.90 24.49
CA ALA A 134 -5.28 -2.51 25.05
C ALA A 134 -4.22 -1.45 25.27
N VAL A 135 -3.36 -1.72 26.25
CA VAL A 135 -2.23 -0.87 26.62
C VAL A 135 -0.96 -1.70 26.56
N THR A 136 0.12 -1.06 26.16
CA THR A 136 1.47 -1.58 26.29
C THR A 136 2.38 -0.55 26.94
N ASN A 137 3.34 -1.04 27.70
CA ASN A 137 4.39 -0.25 28.31
C ASN A 137 5.73 -0.66 27.71
N PRO A 138 6.06 -0.18 26.51
CA PRO A 138 7.27 -0.61 25.82
C PRO A 138 8.52 -0.08 26.53
N LYS A 139 9.56 -0.90 26.61
CA LYS A 139 10.92 -0.48 26.99
C LYS A 139 11.81 -0.44 25.76
N PHE A 140 12.72 0.51 25.73
CA PHE A 140 13.67 0.69 24.64
C PHE A 140 15.06 0.34 25.12
N THR A 141 15.82 -0.34 24.28
CA THR A 141 17.21 -0.65 24.57
C THR A 141 18.18 0.31 23.89
N GLU A 142 19.44 0.31 24.34
CA GLU A 142 20.52 1.08 23.71
C GLU A 142 20.78 0.64 22.26
N ASN A 143 20.62 -0.64 21.95
CA ASN A 143 20.71 -1.17 20.59
C ASN A 143 19.39 -1.10 19.79
N ASN A 144 18.46 -0.21 20.20
CA ASN A 144 17.27 0.16 19.44
C ASN A 144 16.25 -0.99 19.25
N LEU A 145 16.12 -1.86 20.26
CA LEU A 145 15.04 -2.84 20.37
C LEU A 145 13.91 -2.26 21.21
N VAL A 146 12.69 -2.73 20.91
CA VAL A 146 11.48 -2.41 21.68
C VAL A 146 11.02 -3.69 22.38
N LEU A 147 11.01 -3.69 23.70
CA LEU A 147 10.60 -4.81 24.54
C LEU A 147 9.15 -4.63 24.97
N ILE A 148 8.36 -5.67 24.77
CA ILE A 148 6.96 -5.75 25.22
C ILE A 148 6.78 -7.04 26.03
N LYS A 149 5.94 -6.98 27.07
CA LYS A 149 5.57 -8.17 27.85
C LYS A 149 4.74 -9.15 27.02
N VAL A 150 4.93 -10.45 27.23
CA VAL A 150 4.07 -11.47 26.60
C VAL A 150 2.61 -11.34 27.07
N SER A 151 2.37 -10.92 28.31
CA SER A 151 1.02 -10.63 28.81
C SER A 151 0.35 -9.47 28.06
N GLU A 152 1.09 -8.38 27.80
CA GLU A 152 0.60 -7.24 27.02
C GLU A 152 0.34 -7.64 25.56
N TYR A 153 1.28 -8.36 24.93
CA TYR A 153 1.09 -8.89 23.58
C TYR A 153 -0.17 -9.75 23.48
N ASN A 154 -0.40 -10.63 24.46
CA ASN A 154 -1.57 -11.51 24.47
C ASN A 154 -2.90 -10.74 24.63
N ASN A 155 -2.90 -9.58 25.30
CA ASN A 155 -4.07 -8.72 25.34
C ASN A 155 -4.45 -8.21 23.93
N PHE A 156 -3.46 -7.77 23.15
CA PHE A 156 -3.70 -7.40 21.74
C PHE A 156 -4.11 -8.61 20.91
N ALA A 157 -3.41 -9.75 21.06
CA ALA A 157 -3.74 -10.97 20.34
C ALA A 157 -5.19 -11.39 20.57
N LYS A 158 -5.68 -11.32 21.81
CA LYS A 158 -7.06 -11.63 22.16
C LYS A 158 -8.07 -10.70 21.49
N ILE A 159 -7.81 -9.38 21.48
CA ILE A 159 -8.68 -8.38 20.83
C ILE A 159 -8.81 -8.65 19.33
N PHE A 160 -7.70 -9.00 18.68
CA PHE A 160 -7.67 -9.28 17.24
C PHE A 160 -8.00 -10.73 16.86
N GLY A 161 -8.24 -11.61 17.84
CA GLY A 161 -8.51 -13.04 17.62
C GLY A 161 -7.31 -13.85 17.14
N TYR A 162 -6.09 -13.41 17.44
CA TYR A 162 -4.85 -14.11 17.13
C TYR A 162 -4.51 -15.19 18.16
N GLU A 163 -3.60 -16.09 17.80
CA GLU A 163 -3.05 -17.09 18.70
C GLU A 163 -2.27 -16.41 19.84
N MET A 164 -2.61 -16.75 21.08
CA MET A 164 -1.86 -16.28 22.25
C MET A 164 -0.56 -17.06 22.39
N GLU A 165 0.50 -16.36 22.73
CA GLU A 165 1.84 -16.92 22.84
C GLU A 165 2.24 -17.12 24.30
N LYS A 166 3.10 -18.10 24.56
CA LYS A 166 3.63 -18.36 25.91
C LYS A 166 5.15 -18.35 25.90
N ILE A 167 5.73 -17.54 26.78
CA ILE A 167 7.18 -17.44 26.99
C ILE A 167 7.45 -17.59 28.49
N ASP A 168 7.83 -18.80 28.90
CA ASP A 168 8.16 -19.11 30.30
C ASP A 168 9.67 -19.05 30.58
N ASN A 169 10.49 -19.01 29.52
CA ASN A 169 11.95 -19.02 29.61
C ASN A 169 12.51 -17.63 29.29
N ASP A 170 13.27 -17.06 30.23
CA ASP A 170 13.95 -15.77 30.09
C ASP A 170 15.09 -15.77 29.05
N GLN A 171 15.35 -16.91 28.39
CA GLN A 171 16.31 -17.02 27.28
C GLN A 171 15.64 -17.05 25.89
N GLU A 172 14.31 -16.99 25.83
CA GLU A 172 13.53 -17.05 24.58
C GLU A 172 12.78 -15.75 24.31
N VAL A 173 12.67 -15.39 23.02
CA VAL A 173 11.91 -14.23 22.56
C VAL A 173 11.05 -14.54 21.35
N ILE A 174 10.01 -13.74 21.16
CA ILE A 174 9.19 -13.73 19.95
C ILE A 174 9.39 -12.40 19.23
N ILE A 175 9.58 -12.44 17.91
CA ILE A 175 9.72 -11.23 17.09
C ILE A 175 8.36 -10.84 16.54
N VAL A 176 8.04 -9.55 16.62
CA VAL A 176 6.76 -8.98 16.19
C VAL A 176 6.99 -7.86 15.18
N PRO A 177 6.17 -7.74 14.12
CA PRO A 177 6.32 -6.72 13.11
C PRO A 177 5.73 -5.39 13.57
N SER A 178 6.41 -4.29 13.26
CA SER A 178 5.87 -2.92 13.40
C SER A 178 5.35 -2.34 12.08
N ILE A 179 5.66 -2.99 10.95
CA ILE A 179 5.31 -2.57 9.60
C ILE A 179 4.90 -3.76 8.71
N VAL A 180 4.13 -3.46 7.66
CA VAL A 180 3.57 -4.47 6.73
C VAL A 180 4.66 -5.34 6.08
N SER A 181 5.81 -4.78 5.72
CA SER A 181 6.89 -5.56 5.09
C SER A 181 7.49 -6.62 6.03
N GLN A 182 7.63 -6.31 7.32
CA GLN A 182 8.06 -7.26 8.34
C GLN A 182 7.00 -8.35 8.54
N LYS A 183 5.73 -7.96 8.59
CA LYS A 183 4.60 -8.91 8.67
C LYS A 183 4.65 -9.94 7.54
N GLU A 184 4.79 -9.48 6.29
CA GLU A 184 4.90 -10.37 5.12
C GLU A 184 6.16 -11.23 5.16
N LYS A 185 7.27 -10.69 5.66
CA LYS A 185 8.52 -11.44 5.84
C LYS A 185 8.34 -12.59 6.84
N TYR A 186 7.77 -12.30 8.01
CA TYR A 186 7.57 -13.29 9.08
C TYR A 186 6.52 -14.32 8.68
N ALA A 187 5.47 -13.93 7.95
CA ALA A 187 4.49 -14.87 7.40
C ALA A 187 5.12 -15.90 6.45
N ARG A 188 6.18 -15.52 5.72
CA ARG A 188 6.92 -16.42 4.82
C ARG A 188 8.00 -17.25 5.52
N GLY A 189 8.30 -16.99 6.79
CA GLY A 189 9.33 -17.71 7.54
C GLY A 189 10.77 -17.49 7.04
N LYS A 190 11.04 -16.44 6.25
CA LYS A 190 12.35 -16.19 5.63
C LYS A 190 13.17 -15.13 6.37
N ASP A 191 14.48 -15.35 6.45
CA ASP A 191 15.50 -14.47 7.04
C ASP A 191 15.13 -13.99 8.46
N ILE A 192 14.58 -14.91 9.25
CA ILE A 192 14.33 -14.71 10.69
C ILE A 192 15.64 -15.03 11.40
N PRO A 193 16.21 -14.11 12.19
CA PRO A 193 17.43 -14.40 12.93
C PRO A 193 17.19 -15.50 13.97
N GLU A 194 18.16 -16.38 14.19
CA GLU A 194 18.04 -17.42 15.22
C GLU A 194 18.19 -16.87 16.64
N ARG A 195 18.93 -15.77 16.79
CA ARG A 195 19.18 -15.08 18.06
C ARG A 195 19.10 -13.58 17.90
N ILE A 196 18.75 -12.90 18.98
CA ILE A 196 18.76 -11.44 19.09
C ILE A 196 19.57 -11.06 20.31
N ASP A 197 20.51 -10.16 20.11
CA ASP A 197 21.32 -9.61 21.19
C ASP A 197 20.59 -8.41 21.79
N VAL A 198 20.43 -8.41 23.10
CA VAL A 198 19.86 -7.30 23.88
C VAL A 198 21.01 -6.66 24.63
N VAL A 199 21.22 -5.36 24.38
CA VAL A 199 22.28 -4.56 24.99
C VAL A 199 21.62 -3.43 25.79
N GLN A 200 21.81 -3.43 27.10
CA GLN A 200 21.28 -2.41 27.99
C GLN A 200 22.21 -2.19 29.19
N GLU A 201 22.72 -0.97 29.35
CA GLU A 201 23.75 -0.63 30.35
C GLU A 201 24.94 -1.60 30.30
N ASN A 202 25.20 -2.35 31.39
CA ASN A 202 26.25 -3.36 31.47
C ASN A 202 25.76 -4.78 31.16
N MET A 203 24.50 -4.93 30.71
CA MET A 203 23.93 -6.23 30.34
C MET A 203 23.98 -6.42 28.83
N GLU A 204 24.66 -7.48 28.42
CA GLU A 204 24.64 -7.99 27.05
C GLU A 204 24.20 -9.45 27.09
N MET A 205 23.09 -9.75 26.44
CA MET A 205 22.53 -11.10 26.42
C MET A 205 22.06 -11.50 25.03
N SER A 206 22.38 -12.73 24.63
CA SER A 206 21.96 -13.28 23.34
C SER A 206 20.79 -14.24 23.52
N LEU A 207 19.58 -13.77 23.20
CA LEU A 207 18.32 -14.48 23.37
C LEU A 207 17.99 -15.32 22.14
N ARG A 208 17.45 -16.53 22.34
CA ARG A 208 17.01 -17.39 21.24
C ARG A 208 15.65 -16.94 20.72
N VAL A 209 15.53 -16.81 19.40
CA VAL A 209 14.26 -16.52 18.75
C VAL A 209 13.44 -17.80 18.67
N LYS A 210 12.34 -17.83 19.42
CA LYS A 210 11.41 -18.97 19.44
C LYS A 210 10.53 -19.00 18.19
N LYS A 211 10.00 -17.84 17.82
CA LYS A 211 9.04 -17.67 16.71
C LYS A 211 9.05 -16.22 16.24
N ALA A 212 8.73 -16.00 14.97
CA ALA A 212 8.32 -14.69 14.47
C ALA A 212 6.83 -14.76 14.11
N VAL A 213 6.02 -13.85 14.65
CA VAL A 213 4.57 -13.84 14.44
C VAL A 213 4.21 -12.80 13.37
N PRO A 214 3.25 -13.07 12.46
CA PRO A 214 2.90 -12.14 11.39
C PRO A 214 1.76 -11.18 11.77
N TYR A 215 1.79 -10.61 12.98
CA TYR A 215 0.72 -9.77 13.53
C TYR A 215 1.25 -8.44 14.05
N ILE A 216 0.71 -7.33 13.55
CA ILE A 216 1.11 -6.00 14.00
C ILE A 216 0.29 -5.66 15.25
N VAL A 217 0.97 -5.52 16.39
CA VAL A 217 0.35 -5.11 17.67
C VAL A 217 0.78 -3.71 18.10
N LEU A 218 1.91 -3.23 17.59
CA LEU A 218 2.48 -1.90 17.86
C LEU A 218 2.96 -1.30 16.53
N PRO A 219 2.08 -0.61 15.79
CA PRO A 219 2.44 -0.03 14.51
C PRO A 219 3.46 1.09 14.68
N ASN A 220 4.27 1.33 13.65
CA ASN A 220 5.21 2.47 13.56
C ASN A 220 6.28 2.55 14.68
N ALA A 221 6.52 1.46 15.41
CA ALA A 221 7.58 1.41 16.41
C ALA A 221 8.97 1.62 15.79
N ILE A 222 9.77 2.49 16.41
CA ILE A 222 11.16 2.74 16.02
C ILE A 222 12.03 1.63 16.62
N GLY A 223 12.44 0.67 15.78
CA GLY A 223 13.26 -0.47 16.20
C GLY A 223 12.61 -1.82 15.89
N SER A 224 13.29 -2.90 16.24
CA SER A 224 12.72 -4.24 16.15
C SER A 224 11.98 -4.56 17.44
N ILE A 225 10.73 -4.99 17.34
CA ILE A 225 9.92 -5.36 18.51
C ILE A 225 10.22 -6.81 18.87
N ILE A 226 10.58 -7.02 20.14
CA ILE A 226 10.70 -8.33 20.75
C ILE A 226 9.73 -8.45 21.92
N VAL A 227 9.05 -9.58 21.97
CA VAL A 227 8.20 -9.98 23.08
C VAL A 227 9.01 -10.91 23.97
N VAL A 228 9.07 -10.57 25.24
CA VAL A 228 9.85 -11.25 26.28
C VAL A 228 8.91 -11.79 27.35
N SER A 229 9.40 -12.70 28.20
CA SER A 229 8.69 -13.09 29.42
C SER A 229 8.50 -11.86 30.33
N ASP A 230 7.42 -11.85 31.11
CA ASP A 230 7.16 -10.78 32.08
C ASP A 230 8.31 -10.65 33.10
N SER A 231 8.88 -11.79 33.52
CA SER A 231 10.06 -11.86 34.40
C SER A 231 11.30 -11.18 33.79
N LEU A 232 11.62 -11.45 32.52
CA LEU A 232 12.76 -10.84 31.86
C LEU A 232 12.54 -9.34 31.64
N TYR A 233 11.33 -8.95 31.26
CA TYR A 233 10.98 -7.54 31.10
C TYR A 233 11.24 -6.76 32.38
N ASP A 234 10.85 -7.28 33.54
CA ASP A 234 11.01 -6.57 34.82
C ASP A 234 12.49 -6.42 35.22
N LYS A 235 13.37 -7.33 34.75
CA LYS A 235 14.83 -7.26 34.98
C LYS A 235 15.55 -6.24 34.10
N ILE A 236 15.03 -5.95 32.90
CA ILE A 236 15.67 -5.04 31.96
C ILE A 236 15.13 -3.61 32.20
N PRO A 237 15.96 -2.63 32.59
CA PRO A 237 15.51 -1.25 32.69
C PRO A 237 15.23 -0.65 31.32
N ASN A 238 14.42 0.40 31.28
CA ASN A 238 14.29 1.21 30.07
C ASN A 238 15.61 1.98 29.84
N ARG A 239 15.95 2.28 28.57
CA ARG A 239 17.11 3.14 28.29
C ARG A 239 16.98 4.47 29.02
N LYS A 240 18.08 4.92 29.60
CA LYS A 240 18.17 6.25 30.20
C LYS A 240 18.44 7.27 29.09
N THR A 241 17.72 8.38 29.10
CA THR A 241 17.98 9.53 28.25
C THR A 241 18.28 10.75 29.10
N GLU A 242 19.07 11.70 28.59
CA GLU A 242 19.32 12.97 29.31
C GLU A 242 18.02 13.76 29.53
N ASP A 243 17.04 13.54 28.64
CA ASP A 243 15.69 14.09 28.72
C ASP A 243 14.65 12.98 28.49
N ASP A 244 14.05 12.52 29.59
CA ASP A 244 13.02 11.47 29.58
C ASP A 244 11.64 11.97 29.11
N SER A 245 11.48 13.28 28.84
CA SER A 245 10.18 13.85 28.42
C SER A 245 9.65 13.28 27.11
N TYR A 246 10.53 12.77 26.24
CA TYR A 246 10.19 12.19 24.94
C TYR A 246 10.18 10.65 24.91
N VAL A 247 10.47 9.99 26.03
CA VAL A 247 10.46 8.52 26.08
C VAL A 247 9.03 8.02 26.21
N MET A 248 8.60 7.21 25.26
CA MET A 248 7.29 6.55 25.31
C MET A 248 7.20 5.64 26.54
N LYS A 249 6.25 5.93 27.44
CA LYS A 249 5.97 5.14 28.63
C LYS A 249 4.80 4.17 28.44
N SER A 250 3.75 4.65 27.80
CA SER A 250 2.51 3.89 27.58
C SER A 250 2.00 4.17 26.18
N GLN A 251 1.49 3.15 25.50
CA GLN A 251 0.71 3.32 24.29
C GLN A 251 -0.62 2.57 24.42
N TYR A 252 -1.71 3.28 24.16
CA TYR A 252 -3.07 2.75 24.16
C TYR A 252 -3.57 2.63 22.73
N GLY A 253 -4.02 1.43 22.37
CA GLY A 253 -4.69 1.16 21.11
C GLY A 253 -6.19 0.94 21.33
N PHE A 254 -7.02 1.77 20.70
CA PHE A 254 -8.47 1.61 20.71
C PHE A 254 -8.92 0.92 19.42
N VAL A 255 -9.41 -0.31 19.55
CA VAL A 255 -10.04 -1.05 18.45
C VAL A 255 -11.51 -0.72 18.47
N VAL A 256 -11.99 -0.04 17.43
CA VAL A 256 -13.37 0.45 17.32
C VAL A 256 -14.02 -0.14 16.08
N GLU A 257 -15.19 -0.75 16.25
CA GLU A 257 -15.98 -1.24 15.12
C GLU A 257 -16.53 -0.08 14.28
N ASN A 258 -16.47 -0.20 12.96
CA ASN A 258 -16.94 0.83 12.01
C ASN A 258 -16.32 2.23 12.26
N TRP A 259 -15.01 2.26 12.57
CA TRP A 259 -14.25 3.49 12.83
C TRP A 259 -14.36 4.52 11.69
N GLU A 260 -14.67 4.12 10.45
CA GLU A 260 -14.88 5.07 9.35
C GLU A 260 -16.05 6.05 9.59
N LYS A 261 -16.94 5.74 10.53
CA LYS A 261 -18.05 6.59 10.95
C LYS A 261 -17.68 7.50 12.13
N SER A 262 -16.47 7.41 12.66
CA SER A 262 -16.04 8.14 13.87
C SER A 262 -15.73 9.62 13.64
N ARG A 263 -15.98 10.19 12.46
CA ARG A 263 -15.64 11.57 12.07
C ARG A 263 -15.89 12.61 13.17
N ALA A 264 -17.07 12.59 13.78
CA ALA A 264 -17.45 13.57 14.79
C ALA A 264 -16.64 13.39 16.09
N VAL A 265 -16.44 12.14 16.51
CA VAL A 265 -15.60 11.79 17.68
C VAL A 265 -14.16 12.17 17.41
N THR A 266 -13.61 11.80 16.25
CA THR A 266 -12.24 12.11 15.83
C THR A 266 -11.98 13.62 15.90
N LYS A 267 -12.80 14.43 15.24
CA LYS A 267 -12.63 15.89 15.25
C LYS A 267 -12.66 16.48 16.66
N LYS A 268 -13.49 15.94 17.54
CA LYS A 268 -13.62 16.43 18.91
C LYS A 268 -12.39 16.06 19.73
N LEU A 269 -11.94 14.80 19.65
CA LEU A 269 -10.73 14.35 20.34
C LEU A 269 -9.51 15.10 19.81
N GLU A 270 -9.36 15.28 18.50
CA GLU A 270 -8.28 16.09 17.93
C GLU A 270 -8.32 17.56 18.40
N ALA A 271 -9.50 18.15 18.59
CA ALA A 271 -9.59 19.49 19.14
C ALA A 271 -9.22 19.57 20.64
N THR A 272 -9.41 18.48 21.38
CA THR A 272 -9.12 18.41 22.83
C THR A 272 -7.67 18.02 23.12
N MET A 273 -7.13 17.03 22.41
CA MET A 273 -5.82 16.42 22.67
C MET A 273 -4.94 16.29 21.41
N GLY A 274 -5.45 16.64 20.22
CA GLY A 274 -4.67 16.69 19.00
C GLY A 274 -3.69 17.86 19.08
N ASN A 275 -2.41 17.53 19.07
CA ASN A 275 -1.39 18.50 19.39
C ASN A 275 -0.74 19.09 18.13
N ASN A 276 -0.70 20.42 18.05
CA ASN A 276 -0.06 21.16 16.96
C ASN A 276 1.41 21.52 17.26
N ASN A 277 1.85 21.41 18.53
CA ASN A 277 3.21 21.78 18.96
C ASN A 277 3.93 20.58 19.60
N LEU A 278 4.68 19.83 18.78
CA LEU A 278 5.38 18.60 19.17
C LEU A 278 6.52 18.78 20.20
N VAL A 279 6.87 20.01 20.55
CA VAL A 279 8.05 20.35 21.36
C VAL A 279 7.75 20.39 22.87
N GLU A 280 6.49 20.49 23.29
CA GLU A 280 6.12 20.60 24.72
C GLU A 280 5.09 19.56 25.19
N ALA A 281 4.56 18.73 24.28
CA ALA A 281 3.55 17.76 24.67
C ALA A 281 4.18 16.44 25.10
N HIS A 282 3.74 16.01 26.29
CA HIS A 282 4.02 14.71 26.87
C HIS A 282 3.09 13.63 26.31
N HIS A 283 2.47 13.85 25.14
CA HIS A 283 1.59 12.90 24.51
C HIS A 283 1.49 13.07 23.00
N TYR A 284 1.09 11.98 22.35
CA TYR A 284 0.76 11.95 20.93
C TYR A 284 -0.57 11.23 20.72
N PHE A 285 -1.43 11.81 19.89
CA PHE A 285 -2.74 11.26 19.58
C PHE A 285 -2.87 11.11 18.07
N GLU A 286 -3.17 9.89 17.63
CA GLU A 286 -3.46 9.56 16.24
C GLU A 286 -4.89 9.04 16.11
N ALA A 287 -5.54 9.38 15.00
CA ALA A 287 -6.84 8.85 14.65
C ALA A 287 -6.80 8.30 13.21
N LEU A 288 -7.14 7.03 13.06
CA LEU A 288 -7.13 6.32 11.77
C LEU A 288 -8.06 6.97 10.75
N TYR A 289 -9.19 7.53 11.23
CA TYR A 289 -10.11 8.32 10.41
C TYR A 289 -9.42 9.49 9.71
N SER A 290 -8.58 10.23 10.42
CA SER A 290 -7.90 11.42 9.87
C SER A 290 -6.78 11.02 8.91
N GLU A 291 -6.04 9.97 9.21
CA GLU A 291 -5.05 9.39 8.28
C GLU A 291 -5.72 8.94 6.98
N TRP A 292 -6.85 8.22 7.08
CA TRP A 292 -7.60 7.74 5.93
C TRP A 292 -8.14 8.89 5.08
N ILE A 293 -8.73 9.92 5.69
CA ILE A 293 -9.23 11.09 4.95
C ILE A 293 -8.08 11.88 4.33
N SER A 294 -6.97 12.09 5.04
CA SER A 294 -5.78 12.78 4.51
C SER A 294 -5.19 12.02 3.32
N SER A 295 -5.08 10.70 3.42
CA SER A 295 -4.66 9.82 2.34
C SER A 295 -5.62 9.91 1.15
N LYS A 296 -6.94 9.82 1.38
CA LYS A 296 -7.96 9.99 0.33
C LYS A 296 -7.90 11.35 -0.36
N GLN A 297 -7.63 12.43 0.37
CA GLN A 297 -7.52 13.77 -0.22
C GLN A 297 -6.28 13.90 -1.10
N LYS A 298 -5.10 13.49 -0.60
CA LYS A 298 -3.86 13.48 -1.39
C LYS A 298 -4.01 12.63 -2.65
N ASN A 299 -4.60 11.46 -2.51
CA ASN A 299 -4.88 10.55 -3.61
C ASN A 299 -5.97 11.07 -4.57
N GLY A 300 -6.96 11.81 -4.07
CA GLY A 300 -7.98 12.46 -4.90
C GLY A 300 -7.40 13.46 -5.88
N ILE A 301 -6.39 14.24 -5.47
CA ILE A 301 -5.65 15.16 -6.36
C ILE A 301 -4.94 14.35 -7.45
N LEU A 302 -4.23 13.29 -7.08
CA LEU A 302 -3.53 12.41 -8.01
C LEU A 302 -4.49 11.76 -9.02
N LEU A 303 -5.68 11.35 -8.56
CA LEU A 303 -6.73 10.78 -9.38
C LEU A 303 -7.25 11.79 -10.41
N ILE A 304 -7.54 13.02 -9.99
CA ILE A 304 -8.01 14.09 -10.89
C ILE A 304 -6.97 14.36 -11.97
N VAL A 305 -5.69 14.49 -11.60
CA VAL A 305 -4.59 14.67 -12.56
C VAL A 305 -4.51 13.49 -13.53
N SER A 306 -4.57 12.25 -13.02
CA SER A 306 -4.49 11.03 -13.84
C SER A 306 -5.64 10.93 -14.83
N VAL A 307 -6.86 11.27 -14.42
CA VAL A 307 -8.05 11.28 -15.29
C VAL A 307 -7.93 12.38 -16.35
N LEU A 308 -7.55 13.60 -15.97
CA LEU A 308 -7.39 14.71 -16.93
C LEU A 308 -6.33 14.41 -17.97
N VAL A 309 -5.17 13.94 -17.54
CA VAL A 309 -4.07 13.52 -18.43
C VAL A 309 -4.55 12.40 -19.35
N GLY A 310 -5.28 11.42 -18.82
CA GLY A 310 -5.92 10.36 -19.61
C GLY A 310 -6.87 10.88 -20.68
N ILE A 311 -7.74 11.85 -20.35
CA ILE A 311 -8.67 12.47 -21.31
C ILE A 311 -7.91 13.21 -22.42
N VAL A 312 -6.89 14.00 -22.08
CA VAL A 312 -6.08 14.74 -23.07
C VAL A 312 -5.45 13.78 -24.07
N PHE A 313 -4.83 12.72 -23.54
CA PHE A 313 -4.18 11.71 -24.34
C PHE A 313 -5.16 10.89 -25.22
N PHE A 314 -6.34 10.57 -24.68
CA PHE A 314 -7.38 9.89 -25.44
C PHE A 314 -7.94 10.77 -26.55
N THR A 315 -8.11 12.06 -26.27
CA THR A 315 -8.56 13.06 -27.25
C THR A 315 -7.52 13.21 -28.35
N PHE A 316 -6.23 13.31 -28.00
CA PHE A 316 -5.13 13.34 -28.96
C PHE A 316 -5.12 12.08 -29.85
N ALA A 317 -5.26 10.89 -29.26
CA ALA A 317 -5.34 9.64 -30.02
C ALA A 317 -6.56 9.59 -30.95
N ALA A 318 -7.73 10.05 -30.48
CA ALA A 318 -8.95 10.14 -31.28
C ALA A 318 -8.81 11.16 -32.43
N SER A 319 -8.20 12.32 -32.18
CA SER A 319 -7.90 13.32 -33.21
C SER A 319 -6.93 12.78 -34.25
N LEU A 320 -5.87 12.07 -33.83
CA LEU A 320 -4.95 11.42 -34.76
C LEU A 320 -5.66 10.38 -35.64
N LEU A 321 -6.51 9.53 -35.05
CA LEU A 321 -7.33 8.58 -35.80
C LEU A 321 -8.25 9.29 -36.80
N TYR A 322 -8.91 10.37 -36.37
CA TYR A 322 -9.79 11.16 -37.21
C TYR A 322 -9.05 11.76 -38.41
N PHE A 323 -7.90 12.40 -38.18
CA PHE A 323 -7.10 12.99 -39.26
C PHE A 323 -6.59 11.94 -40.24
N ARG A 324 -6.22 10.75 -39.74
CA ARG A 324 -5.79 9.64 -40.60
C ARG A 324 -6.94 9.12 -41.45
N LEU A 325 -8.11 8.91 -40.85
CA LEU A 325 -9.30 8.45 -41.56
C LEU A 325 -9.75 9.47 -42.62
N TYR A 326 -9.65 10.76 -42.32
CA TYR A 326 -9.94 11.84 -43.27
C TYR A 326 -8.92 11.90 -44.42
N ALA A 327 -7.63 11.76 -44.12
CA ALA A 327 -6.58 11.76 -45.14
C ALA A 327 -6.65 10.52 -46.06
N ASP A 328 -7.01 9.36 -45.51
CA ASP A 328 -7.19 8.13 -46.28
C ASP A 328 -8.46 8.17 -47.16
N LEU A 329 -9.50 8.92 -46.75
CA LEU A 329 -10.79 9.00 -47.45
C LEU A 329 -10.66 9.54 -48.88
N GLU A 330 -9.84 10.56 -49.10
CA GLU A 330 -9.63 11.15 -50.44
C GLU A 330 -8.95 10.16 -51.39
N ARG A 331 -7.98 9.38 -50.89
CA ARG A 331 -7.32 8.31 -51.66
C ARG A 331 -8.28 7.17 -51.96
N GLU A 332 -9.10 6.78 -50.99
CA GLU A 332 -10.10 5.72 -51.15
C GLU A 332 -11.17 6.10 -52.16
N GLN A 333 -11.64 7.35 -52.15
CA GLN A 333 -12.60 7.84 -53.12
C GLN A 333 -12.06 7.71 -54.56
N GLN A 334 -10.82 8.12 -54.80
CA GLN A 334 -10.17 7.96 -56.12
C GLN A 334 -10.03 6.49 -56.54
N GLN A 335 -9.66 5.60 -55.61
CA GLN A 335 -9.58 4.16 -55.90
C GLN A 335 -10.95 3.57 -56.23
N TYR A 336 -11.99 3.95 -55.49
CA TYR A 336 -13.35 3.47 -55.73
C TYR A 336 -13.91 3.96 -57.07
N GLU A 337 -13.64 5.22 -57.43
CA GLU A 337 -13.99 5.76 -58.75
C GLU A 337 -13.28 5.03 -59.90
N MET A 338 -12.01 4.65 -59.73
CA MET A 338 -11.30 3.84 -60.72
C MET A 338 -11.91 2.45 -60.87
N ILE A 339 -12.24 1.77 -59.76
CA ILE A 339 -12.86 0.44 -59.80
C ILE A 339 -14.24 0.52 -60.46
N ALA A 340 -15.06 1.52 -60.11
CA ALA A 340 -16.37 1.73 -60.70
C ALA A 340 -16.33 1.98 -62.22
N LYS A 341 -15.24 2.56 -62.74
CA LYS A 341 -15.03 2.75 -64.19
C LYS A 341 -14.65 1.46 -64.92
N VAL A 342 -14.11 0.47 -64.23
CA VAL A 342 -13.66 -0.80 -64.82
C VAL A 342 -14.78 -1.85 -64.86
N GLY A 343 -15.86 -1.65 -64.09
CA GLY A 343 -17.06 -2.52 -64.06
C GLY A 343 -17.22 -3.25 -62.76
#